data_AF-A0A2E4FD77-F1
#
_entry.id   AF-A0A2E4FD77-F1
#
_cell.length_a   1.000
_cell.length_b   1.000
_cell.length_c   1.000
_cell.angle_alpha   90.00
_cell.angle_beta   90.00
_cell.angle_gamma   90.00
#
_symmetry.space_group_name_H-M   'P 1'
#
loop_
_entity.id
_entity.type
_entity.pdbx_description
1 polymer ?
#
loop_
_entity_poly.entity_id
_entity_poly.type
_entity_poly.pdbx_seq_one_letter_code
_entity_poly.pdbx_strand_id
1 'polypeptide(L)'
;MGVDRSRRDPPRAVAARRTRHRPGLPRTAGYRGTRAGLTLASRGAPQPLAAARGRVRVCVPGRRDLDLDLGGRRYGMGGRRGGRVGLDRARARNMRGRLGQRPGDRANSERGTTARICDRMDRRERDHRKLCCGEVRMSDERAALEVRGLTKTYGRLRAVDSLDLTVKAGEWVGLIGPNGAGKSSTVQVVTGQLIADSGSITIAGHEIGTDALEARRHTGYVPQRLELYPFLTGREVLEFVARARGLSDEEARERSQGLLARFGLTEHQERITREYSGGMARKLAVATALVGDPALLVLDEVLTGLDPRAAAEVKETLRERVDQGGSVLMVTHALDTLERLADRVLLLDKGRITHEIDRATMDGWRSSGESLEAFFLAHTSA
;
A
#
# COMPACT_ATOMS: atom_id res chain seq x y z
N MET A 1 22.84 -80.77 -4.09
CA MET A 1 23.43 -81.38 -2.87
C MET A 1 24.29 -80.33 -2.17
N GLY A 2 24.15 -80.20 -0.84
CA GLY A 2 25.09 -79.64 0.18
C GLY A 2 25.86 -78.35 -0.13
N VAL A 3 25.57 -77.17 0.44
CA VAL A 3 25.90 -76.68 1.81
C VAL A 3 27.41 -76.65 2.12
N ASP A 4 28.02 -75.46 2.30
CA ASP A 4 28.55 -74.98 3.59
C ASP A 4 29.07 -73.52 3.54
N ARG A 5 28.96 -72.83 4.69
CA ARG A 5 29.31 -71.43 5.00
C ARG A 5 30.69 -71.35 5.67
N SER A 6 31.46 -70.28 5.46
CA SER A 6 32.19 -69.62 6.57
C SER A 6 32.79 -68.26 6.20
N ARG A 7 32.83 -67.40 7.22
CA ARG A 7 33.20 -65.98 7.30
C ARG A 7 34.70 -65.71 7.09
N ARG A 8 35.07 -64.48 6.71
CA ARG A 8 36.12 -63.64 7.36
C ARG A 8 36.20 -62.22 6.75
N ASP A 9 36.32 -61.24 7.64
CA ASP A 9 36.45 -59.78 7.41
C ASP A 9 37.76 -59.36 6.70
N PRO A 10 37.83 -58.15 6.10
CA PRO A 10 39.09 -57.48 5.78
C PRO A 10 39.64 -56.63 6.95
N PRO A 11 40.96 -56.35 6.99
CA PRO A 11 41.68 -55.95 8.20
C PRO A 11 41.64 -54.45 8.55
N ARG A 12 41.84 -54.18 9.86
CA ARG A 12 41.97 -52.86 10.50
C ARG A 12 43.42 -52.34 10.55
N ALA A 13 43.52 -51.03 10.31
CA ALA A 13 44.25 -49.97 11.04
C ALA A 13 45.79 -49.97 11.16
N VAL A 14 46.37 -48.83 10.76
CA VAL A 14 47.52 -48.18 11.42
C VAL A 14 47.21 -46.69 11.64
N ALA A 15 47.59 -46.22 12.82
CA ALA A 15 47.22 -44.97 13.47
C ALA A 15 48.16 -43.79 13.17
N ALA A 16 47.70 -42.56 13.39
CA ALA A 16 48.56 -41.46 13.80
C ALA A 16 47.85 -40.52 14.79
N ARG A 17 48.58 -40.15 15.84
CA ARG A 17 48.13 -39.51 17.09
C ARG A 17 48.02 -37.98 16.98
N ARG A 18 47.17 -37.47 17.87
CA ARG A 18 46.93 -36.10 18.33
C ARG A 18 48.17 -35.18 18.45
N THR A 19 48.00 -33.93 18.02
CA THR A 19 48.48 -32.73 18.75
C THR A 19 47.44 -31.61 18.64
N ARG A 20 47.18 -30.93 19.76
CA ARG A 20 46.27 -29.77 19.88
C ARG A 20 47.05 -28.50 19.56
N HIS A 21 46.50 -27.60 18.76
CA HIS A 21 46.74 -26.15 18.89
C HIS A 21 45.66 -25.31 18.18
N ARG A 22 45.06 -24.37 18.91
CA ARG A 22 44.23 -23.27 18.40
C ARG A 22 45.11 -22.13 17.86
N PRO A 23 44.65 -21.43 16.81
CA PRO A 23 44.61 -19.97 16.78
C PRO A 23 43.19 -19.51 16.37
N GLY A 24 42.60 -18.39 16.81
CA GLY A 24 43.13 -17.05 17.00
C GLY A 24 42.31 -16.12 16.07
N LEU A 25 41.26 -15.48 16.61
CA LEU A 25 40.38 -14.56 15.88
C LEU A 25 41.15 -13.34 15.33
N PRO A 26 40.84 -12.83 14.13
CA PRO A 26 41.49 -11.63 13.61
C PRO A 26 40.99 -10.38 14.36
N ARG A 27 41.98 -9.54 14.71
CA ARG A 27 41.84 -8.25 15.38
C ARG A 27 41.36 -7.16 14.42
N THR A 28 40.62 -6.23 15.02
CA THR A 28 40.12 -4.95 14.54
C THR A 28 41.22 -4.00 14.08
N ALA A 29 41.00 -3.32 12.96
CA ALA A 29 41.68 -2.08 12.59
C ALA A 29 40.96 -0.90 13.27
N GLY A 30 41.72 -0.08 13.98
CA GLY A 30 41.21 0.99 14.83
C GLY A 30 40.78 2.24 14.07
N TYR A 31 39.78 2.92 14.62
CA TYR A 31 39.58 4.35 14.45
C TYR A 31 39.73 5.00 15.83
N ARG A 32 40.58 6.03 15.90
CA ARG A 32 40.95 6.76 17.13
C ARG A 32 39.77 7.57 17.69
N GLY A 33 39.80 7.78 19.01
CA GLY A 33 38.76 8.38 19.83
C GLY A 33 38.43 9.83 19.47
N THR A 34 37.31 10.35 19.97
CA THR A 34 37.30 11.03 21.26
C THR A 34 36.20 10.59 22.23
N ARG A 35 36.61 10.49 23.50
CA ARG A 35 35.81 10.22 24.71
C ARG A 35 34.90 11.40 25.08
N ALA A 36 33.68 11.08 25.46
CA ALA A 36 33.00 11.55 26.67
C ALA A 36 31.85 10.53 26.89
N GLY A 37 31.87 9.60 27.84
CA GLY A 37 32.18 9.75 29.25
C GLY A 37 30.88 10.08 29.99
N LEU A 38 30.06 9.06 30.31
CA LEU A 38 29.13 9.11 31.45
C LEU A 38 28.68 7.68 31.82
N THR A 39 29.15 7.29 32.99
CA THR A 39 28.88 6.08 33.77
C THR A 39 27.39 5.95 34.14
N LEU A 40 26.81 4.77 33.91
CA LEU A 40 25.54 4.39 34.53
C LEU A 40 25.77 4.10 36.02
N ALA A 41 25.29 4.99 36.88
CA ALA A 41 24.96 4.68 38.26
C ALA A 41 23.45 4.41 38.35
N SER A 42 23.11 3.25 38.91
CA SER A 42 21.75 2.83 39.23
C SER A 42 21.19 3.61 40.42
N ARG A 43 19.86 3.82 40.38
CA ARG A 43 18.91 4.20 41.46
C ARG A 43 18.18 5.53 41.17
N GLY A 44 16.93 5.40 40.75
CA GLY A 44 15.96 6.49 40.66
C GLY A 44 14.76 6.05 39.85
N ALA A 45 13.58 6.03 40.48
CA ALA A 45 12.30 5.83 39.79
C ALA A 45 12.13 6.85 38.65
N PRO A 46 11.52 6.51 37.51
CA PRO A 46 11.31 7.49 36.45
C PRO A 46 10.25 8.50 36.90
N GLN A 47 10.68 9.74 37.15
CA GLN A 47 9.78 10.89 37.20
C GLN A 47 9.22 11.14 35.77
N PRO A 48 7.98 11.65 35.65
CA PRO A 48 7.36 11.86 34.34
C PRO A 48 8.12 12.94 33.54
N LEU A 49 8.59 12.56 32.35
CA LEU A 49 9.20 13.47 31.38
C LEU A 49 8.23 14.60 31.02
N ALA A 50 8.70 15.82 31.23
CA ALA A 50 8.05 17.05 30.82
C ALA A 50 7.83 17.08 29.30
N ALA A 51 6.77 17.79 28.88
CA ALA A 51 6.29 17.87 27.52
C ALA A 51 7.37 18.33 26.53
N ALA A 52 7.80 17.45 25.62
CA ALA A 52 8.57 17.83 24.45
C ALA A 52 7.60 18.11 23.28
N ARG A 53 7.43 19.38 22.92
CA ARG A 53 6.86 19.78 21.62
C ARG A 53 7.89 19.42 20.55
N GLY A 54 7.70 18.31 19.86
CA GLY A 54 8.59 17.90 18.77
C GLY A 54 8.18 18.57 17.46
N ARG A 55 8.92 19.59 17.03
CA ARG A 55 8.87 20.06 15.62
C ARG A 55 9.70 19.10 14.78
N VAL A 56 9.10 18.53 13.74
CA VAL A 56 9.85 17.75 12.74
C VAL A 56 10.08 18.67 11.54
N ARG A 57 11.34 19.05 11.33
CA ARG A 57 11.75 19.87 10.18
C ARG A 57 12.05 18.93 9.02
N VAL A 58 11.26 19.00 7.96
CA VAL A 58 11.51 18.23 6.73
C VAL A 58 12.01 19.20 5.66
N CYS A 59 13.28 19.08 5.28
CA CYS A 59 13.83 19.81 4.14
C CYS A 59 13.29 19.21 2.84
N VAL A 60 12.50 20.00 2.11
CA VAL A 60 12.11 19.71 0.73
C VAL A 60 12.85 20.69 -0.18
N PRO A 61 13.73 20.22 -1.10
CA PRO A 61 14.44 21.12 -2.01
C PRO A 61 13.45 21.96 -2.83
N GLY A 62 13.63 23.29 -2.86
CA GLY A 62 12.83 24.20 -3.69
C GLY A 62 11.57 24.81 -3.05
N ARG A 63 11.30 24.58 -1.76
CA ARG A 63 10.23 25.27 -1.00
C ARG A 63 10.75 25.78 0.36
N ARG A 64 10.07 26.79 0.93
CA ARG A 64 10.30 27.21 2.33
C ARG A 64 10.02 26.03 3.26
N ASP A 65 10.85 25.87 4.30
CA ASP A 65 10.77 24.80 5.32
C ASP A 65 9.33 24.49 5.72
N LEU A 66 8.92 23.21 5.63
CA LEU A 66 7.62 22.76 6.10
C LEU A 66 7.71 22.52 7.62
N ASP A 67 7.26 23.48 8.42
CA ASP A 67 7.12 23.32 9.88
C ASP A 67 5.84 22.50 10.15
N LEU A 68 5.99 21.21 10.40
CA LEU A 68 4.89 20.32 10.82
C LEU A 68 4.65 20.48 12.32
N ASP A 69 3.55 21.16 12.69
CA ASP A 69 3.01 21.12 14.04
C ASP A 69 2.21 19.81 14.22
N LEU A 70 2.90 18.76 14.64
CA LEU A 70 2.28 17.52 15.09
C LEU A 70 1.62 17.81 16.45
N GLY A 71 0.37 18.28 16.40
CA GLY A 71 -0.41 18.68 17.57
C GLY A 71 -0.17 17.77 18.77
N GLY A 72 0.26 18.35 19.89
CA GLY A 72 0.80 17.63 21.04
C GLY A 72 -0.19 16.67 21.70
N ARG A 73 -0.32 15.45 21.16
CA ARG A 73 -1.02 14.34 21.80
C ARG A 73 -0.01 13.45 22.51
N ARG A 74 -0.28 13.15 23.79
CA ARG A 74 0.51 12.21 24.59
C ARG A 74 0.15 10.78 24.15
N TYR A 75 1.08 10.10 23.47
CA TYR A 75 0.98 8.66 23.27
C TYR A 75 1.37 7.95 24.58
N GLY A 76 0.37 7.68 25.42
CA GLY A 76 0.56 6.86 26.61
C GLY A 76 0.86 5.42 26.21
N MET A 77 2.03 4.91 26.60
CA MET A 77 2.35 3.47 26.55
C MET A 77 1.41 2.74 27.53
N GLY A 78 0.24 2.32 27.05
CA GLY A 78 -0.71 1.51 27.81
C GLY A 78 -0.18 0.10 28.07
N GLY A 79 0.56 -0.09 29.16
CA GLY A 79 0.86 -1.39 29.71
C GLY A 79 -0.40 -2.05 30.25
N ARG A 80 -0.92 -3.07 29.56
CA ARG A 80 -2.00 -3.92 30.08
C ARG A 80 -1.48 -4.71 31.29
N ARG A 81 -1.92 -4.37 32.49
CA ARG A 81 -2.05 -5.32 33.60
C ARG A 81 -3.51 -5.73 33.70
N GLY A 82 -3.74 -7.04 33.68
CA GLY A 82 -5.06 -7.64 33.79
C GLY A 82 -5.79 -7.21 35.06
N GLY A 83 -7.08 -6.94 34.91
CA GLY A 83 -8.01 -6.62 35.98
C GLY A 83 -9.36 -7.21 35.65
N ARG A 84 -9.89 -7.99 36.59
CA ARG A 84 -11.07 -8.85 36.49
C ARG A 84 -12.33 -8.07 36.10
N VAL A 85 -13.19 -8.71 35.31
CA VAL A 85 -14.55 -8.28 35.03
C VAL A 85 -15.37 -8.48 36.32
N GLY A 86 -15.67 -7.39 37.01
CA GLY A 86 -16.69 -7.33 38.05
C GLY A 86 -17.98 -6.77 37.44
N LEU A 87 -19.02 -7.61 37.43
CA LEU A 87 -20.40 -7.18 37.21
C LEU A 87 -20.81 -6.24 38.35
N ASP A 88 -21.35 -5.07 38.02
CA ASP A 88 -22.25 -4.39 38.95
C ASP A 88 -23.48 -3.83 38.24
N ARG A 89 -24.62 -4.32 38.71
CA ARG A 89 -25.97 -3.86 38.43
C ARG A 89 -26.29 -2.65 39.31
N ALA A 90 -27.31 -1.91 38.87
CA ALA A 90 -28.14 -0.95 39.60
C ALA A 90 -27.67 0.52 39.60
N ARG A 91 -28.43 1.36 38.89
CA ARG A 91 -29.44 2.24 39.51
C ARG A 91 -30.37 2.85 38.46
N ALA A 92 -31.64 2.48 38.56
CA ALA A 92 -32.78 3.18 37.99
C ALA A 92 -33.36 4.17 39.02
N ARG A 93 -33.91 5.30 38.55
CA ARG A 93 -35.07 6.09 39.06
C ARG A 93 -34.97 7.51 38.46
N ASN A 94 -35.85 7.89 37.53
CA ASN A 94 -37.23 8.41 37.66
C ASN A 94 -37.27 9.94 37.55
N MET A 95 -37.90 10.46 36.49
CA MET A 95 -38.97 11.46 36.59
C MET A 95 -39.84 11.43 35.33
N ARG A 96 -41.13 11.17 35.53
CA ARG A 96 -42.23 11.33 34.56
C ARG A 96 -42.98 12.62 34.87
N GLY A 97 -43.45 13.28 33.81
CA GLY A 97 -44.84 13.75 33.72
C GLY A 97 -45.06 15.25 33.72
N ARG A 98 -45.66 15.76 32.62
CA ARG A 98 -47.03 16.33 32.65
C ARG A 98 -47.59 16.52 31.23
N LEU A 99 -48.79 15.99 31.04
CA LEU A 99 -49.73 16.18 29.94
C LEU A 99 -50.57 17.45 30.19
N GLY A 100 -51.06 18.07 29.11
CA GLY A 100 -52.11 19.10 29.14
C GLY A 100 -52.72 19.29 27.75
N GLN A 101 -54.05 19.21 27.66
CA GLN A 101 -54.86 18.97 26.47
C GLN A 101 -55.34 20.26 25.76
N ARG A 102 -55.78 20.12 24.49
CA ARG A 102 -56.57 21.08 23.68
C ARG A 102 -58.07 21.01 24.03
N PRO A 103 -58.89 22.01 23.65
CA PRO A 103 -59.75 21.92 22.44
C PRO A 103 -59.90 23.31 21.75
N GLY A 104 -60.41 23.55 20.53
CA GLY A 104 -61.13 22.81 19.49
C GLY A 104 -62.11 23.81 18.82
N ASP A 105 -62.09 23.98 17.49
CA ASP A 105 -63.31 24.00 16.64
C ASP A 105 -63.05 24.40 15.16
N ARG A 106 -63.56 23.50 14.28
CA ARG A 106 -64.26 23.67 12.98
C ARG A 106 -63.53 24.35 11.81
N ALA A 107 -63.04 23.61 10.81
CA ALA A 107 -63.76 23.03 9.66
C ALA A 107 -64.20 24.08 8.61
N ASN A 108 -63.54 24.11 7.43
CA ASN A 108 -64.08 23.47 6.21
C ASN A 108 -63.07 23.43 5.04
N SER A 109 -63.18 22.35 4.27
CA SER A 109 -62.94 22.16 2.83
C SER A 109 -61.62 22.56 2.15
N GLU A 110 -60.83 21.51 1.87
CA GLU A 110 -60.45 21.07 0.51
C GLU A 110 -59.67 22.04 -0.41
N ARG A 111 -58.35 21.89 -0.42
CA ARG A 111 -57.57 21.39 -1.58
C ARG A 111 -56.06 21.40 -1.29
N GLY A 112 -55.42 20.23 -1.43
CA GLY A 112 -54.05 20.10 -1.95
C GLY A 112 -52.87 20.49 -1.05
N THR A 113 -52.51 19.60 -0.12
CA THR A 113 -51.15 19.05 0.08
C THR A 113 -49.95 20.02 0.17
N THR A 114 -49.64 20.42 1.41
CA THR A 114 -48.30 20.47 2.06
C THR A 114 -47.06 20.87 1.23
N ALA A 115 -46.46 22.01 1.57
CA ALA A 115 -45.17 22.11 2.29
C ALA A 115 -44.42 23.41 1.94
N ARG A 116 -44.37 24.32 2.91
CA ARG A 116 -43.36 25.38 3.00
C ARG A 116 -42.13 24.81 3.70
N ILE A 117 -40.98 25.46 3.47
CA ILE A 117 -39.68 25.35 4.16
C ILE A 117 -38.70 24.35 3.52
N CYS A 118 -38.09 24.78 2.41
CA CYS A 118 -36.77 24.33 1.95
C CYS A 118 -36.21 25.24 0.83
N ASP A 119 -36.33 26.57 0.98
CA ASP A 119 -35.98 27.52 -0.09
C ASP A 119 -34.61 28.22 0.11
N ARG A 120 -33.61 27.47 0.60
CA ARG A 120 -32.26 28.06 0.80
C ARG A 120 -31.04 27.14 0.68
N MET A 121 -31.13 26.01 -0.04
CA MET A 121 -29.94 25.14 -0.22
C MET A 121 -29.59 24.68 -1.64
N ASP A 122 -30.34 25.01 -2.68
CA ASP A 122 -30.18 24.28 -3.95
C ASP A 122 -29.42 25.04 -5.08
N ARG A 123 -28.39 25.82 -4.72
CA ARG A 123 -27.51 26.48 -5.72
C ARG A 123 -26.01 26.19 -5.57
N ARG A 124 -25.55 25.56 -4.48
CA ARG A 124 -24.11 25.22 -4.30
C ARG A 124 -23.71 23.84 -4.83
N GLU A 125 -24.66 22.92 -5.04
CA GLU A 125 -24.36 21.56 -5.52
C GLU A 125 -24.17 21.46 -7.04
N ARG A 126 -24.40 22.53 -7.80
CA ARG A 126 -24.17 22.56 -9.26
C ARG A 126 -22.86 23.23 -9.69
N ASP A 127 -22.22 24.01 -8.82
CA ASP A 127 -20.96 24.70 -9.14
C ASP A 127 -19.69 23.93 -8.75
N HIS A 128 -19.76 22.96 -7.84
CA HIS A 128 -18.61 22.09 -7.52
C HIS A 128 -18.30 21.03 -8.60
N ARG A 129 -19.20 20.83 -9.57
CA ARG A 129 -18.94 19.95 -10.71
C ARG A 129 -18.21 20.63 -11.88
N LYS A 130 -17.93 21.94 -11.77
CA LYS A 130 -17.37 22.76 -12.86
C LYS A 130 -16.01 23.41 -12.59
N LEU A 131 -15.36 23.14 -11.44
CA LEU A 131 -14.06 23.74 -11.12
C LEU A 131 -12.88 22.77 -10.95
N CYS A 132 -13.05 21.47 -11.21
CA CYS A 132 -11.95 20.48 -11.09
C CYS A 132 -11.58 19.74 -12.38
N CYS A 133 -12.20 20.08 -13.52
CA CYS A 133 -11.80 19.51 -14.81
C CYS A 133 -11.08 20.60 -15.60
N GLY A 134 -9.76 20.71 -15.42
CA GLY A 134 -8.93 21.10 -16.55
C GLY A 134 -9.16 20.06 -17.64
N GLU A 135 -9.93 20.40 -18.67
CA GLU A 135 -10.06 19.59 -19.87
C GLU A 135 -8.71 19.55 -20.57
N VAL A 136 -7.80 18.69 -20.08
CA VAL A 136 -6.83 18.10 -20.97
C VAL A 136 -7.63 17.07 -21.75
N ARG A 137 -8.00 17.43 -22.98
CA ARG A 137 -8.33 16.43 -24.00
C ARG A 137 -7.07 15.59 -24.20
N MET A 138 -6.92 14.58 -23.35
CA MET A 138 -5.86 13.59 -23.43
C MET A 138 -6.14 12.78 -24.68
N SER A 139 -5.34 13.03 -25.72
CA SER A 139 -5.26 12.20 -26.91
C SER A 139 -5.12 10.73 -26.50
N ASP A 140 -5.93 9.88 -27.12
CA ASP A 140 -6.17 8.44 -26.90
C ASP A 140 -4.94 7.50 -27.01
N GLU A 141 -3.71 8.04 -26.96
CA GLU A 141 -2.48 7.31 -27.29
C GLU A 141 -1.31 7.48 -26.30
N ARG A 142 -1.44 8.28 -25.22
CA ARG A 142 -0.32 8.46 -24.28
C ARG A 142 -0.27 7.36 -23.23
N ALA A 143 0.87 6.66 -23.16
CA ALA A 143 1.14 5.66 -22.13
C ALA A 143 1.25 6.29 -20.74
N ALA A 144 0.63 5.66 -19.74
CA ALA A 144 0.81 6.01 -18.33
C ALA A 144 2.18 5.53 -17.81
N LEU A 145 2.67 4.40 -18.33
CA LEU A 145 4.01 3.87 -18.09
C LEU A 145 4.61 3.42 -19.41
N GLU A 146 5.85 3.82 -19.67
CA GLU A 146 6.66 3.33 -20.77
C GLU A 146 8.04 2.98 -20.25
N VAL A 147 8.42 1.72 -20.41
CA VAL A 147 9.71 1.15 -20.05
C VAL A 147 10.36 0.67 -21.33
N ARG A 148 11.57 1.14 -21.62
CA ARG A 148 12.32 0.78 -22.83
C ARG A 148 13.70 0.21 -22.48
N GLY A 149 13.98 -1.00 -22.93
CA GLY A 149 15.28 -1.66 -22.79
C GLY A 149 15.79 -1.76 -21.34
N LEU A 150 14.88 -1.85 -20.37
CA LEU A 150 15.24 -1.81 -18.95
C LEU A 150 16.11 -3.01 -18.57
N THR A 151 17.27 -2.75 -17.97
CA THR A 151 18.16 -3.80 -17.47
C THR A 151 18.53 -3.53 -16.02
N LYS A 152 18.48 -4.59 -15.19
CA LYS A 152 18.93 -4.56 -13.81
C LYS A 152 19.67 -5.83 -13.43
N THR A 153 20.84 -5.66 -12.84
CA THR A 153 21.79 -6.71 -12.51
C THR A 153 22.17 -6.63 -11.03
N TYR A 154 22.31 -7.80 -10.39
CA TYR A 154 22.84 -7.96 -9.04
C TYR A 154 24.02 -8.93 -9.09
N GLY A 155 25.23 -8.39 -9.07
CA GLY A 155 26.44 -9.19 -9.28
C GLY A 155 26.42 -9.87 -10.65
N ARG A 156 26.27 -11.19 -10.67
CA ARG A 156 26.18 -11.99 -11.91
C ARG A 156 24.74 -12.26 -12.36
N LEU A 157 23.75 -12.00 -11.50
CA LEU A 157 22.34 -12.24 -11.81
C LEU A 157 21.77 -11.05 -12.56
N ARG A 158 21.40 -11.24 -13.82
CA ARG A 158 20.57 -10.27 -14.55
C ARG A 158 19.12 -10.51 -14.19
N ALA A 159 18.59 -9.71 -13.28
CA ALA A 159 17.22 -9.86 -12.77
C ALA A 159 16.17 -9.28 -13.73
N VAL A 160 16.53 -8.25 -14.49
CA VAL A 160 15.72 -7.68 -15.57
C VAL A 160 16.63 -7.51 -16.77
N ASP A 161 16.19 -7.93 -17.96
CA ASP A 161 17.04 -8.03 -19.15
C ASP A 161 16.39 -7.42 -20.38
N SER A 162 16.78 -6.18 -20.71
CA SER A 162 16.27 -5.44 -21.87
C SER A 162 14.73 -5.49 -21.97
N LEU A 163 14.07 -5.22 -20.84
CA LEU A 163 12.63 -5.31 -20.70
C LEU A 163 11.96 -4.08 -21.35
N ASP A 164 11.04 -4.34 -22.28
CA ASP A 164 10.11 -3.35 -22.81
C ASP A 164 8.73 -3.61 -22.20
N LEU A 165 8.12 -2.59 -21.59
CA LEU A 165 6.80 -2.70 -20.96
C LEU A 165 6.06 -1.39 -21.12
N THR A 166 4.79 -1.45 -21.53
CA THR A 166 3.94 -0.28 -21.66
C THR A 166 2.61 -0.50 -20.95
N VAL A 167 2.13 0.50 -20.21
CA VAL A 167 0.78 0.56 -19.66
C VAL A 167 0.10 1.80 -20.23
N LYS A 168 -1.00 1.61 -20.95
CA LYS A 168 -1.79 2.70 -21.53
C LYS A 168 -2.56 3.45 -20.45
N ALA A 169 -2.93 4.71 -20.71
CA ALA A 169 -3.88 5.42 -19.86
C ALA A 169 -5.22 4.65 -19.82
N GLY A 170 -5.84 4.53 -18.64
CA GLY A 170 -7.10 3.78 -18.50
C GLY A 170 -6.95 2.26 -18.59
N GLU A 171 -5.74 1.71 -18.43
CA GLU A 171 -5.47 0.28 -18.54
C GLU A 171 -5.07 -0.34 -17.18
N TRP A 172 -5.65 -1.51 -16.89
CA TRP A 172 -5.23 -2.40 -15.82
C TRP A 172 -4.36 -3.54 -16.37
N VAL A 173 -3.06 -3.50 -16.09
CA VAL A 173 -2.10 -4.53 -16.47
C VAL A 173 -1.70 -5.39 -15.28
N GLY A 174 -1.78 -6.71 -15.44
CA GLY A 174 -1.22 -7.69 -14.52
C GLY A 174 0.20 -8.10 -14.93
N LEU A 175 1.14 -8.17 -14.00
CA LEU A 175 2.49 -8.70 -14.23
C LEU A 175 2.70 -9.97 -13.38
N ILE A 176 2.75 -11.11 -14.06
CA ILE A 176 2.88 -12.44 -13.44
C ILE A 176 4.21 -13.09 -13.83
N GLY A 177 4.59 -14.16 -13.15
CA GLY A 177 5.86 -14.86 -13.39
C GLY A 177 6.27 -15.74 -12.22
N PRO A 178 7.14 -16.73 -12.42
CA PRO A 178 7.66 -17.56 -11.33
C PRO A 178 8.52 -16.75 -10.34
N ASN A 179 8.88 -17.36 -9.23
CA ASN A 179 9.80 -16.75 -8.28
C ASN A 179 11.17 -16.55 -8.93
N GLY A 180 11.76 -15.37 -8.73
CA GLY A 180 13.02 -15.02 -9.37
C GLY A 180 12.90 -14.52 -10.82
N ALA A 181 11.69 -14.44 -11.40
CA ALA A 181 11.50 -13.94 -12.76
C ALA A 181 11.86 -12.46 -12.97
N GLY A 182 12.01 -11.67 -11.89
CA GLY A 182 12.36 -10.25 -11.96
C GLY A 182 11.25 -9.28 -11.53
N LYS A 183 10.04 -9.75 -11.22
CA LYS A 183 8.85 -8.91 -10.91
C LYS A 183 9.12 -7.81 -9.89
N SER A 184 9.63 -8.16 -8.72
CA SER A 184 9.92 -7.20 -7.66
C SER A 184 11.03 -6.22 -8.05
N SER A 185 12.04 -6.67 -8.82
CA SER A 185 13.08 -5.77 -9.34
C SER A 185 12.51 -4.79 -10.37
N THR A 186 11.63 -5.24 -11.27
CA THR A 186 10.90 -4.37 -12.20
C THR A 186 10.10 -3.32 -11.44
N VAL A 187 9.30 -3.72 -10.45
CA VAL A 187 8.50 -2.81 -9.61
C VAL A 187 9.38 -1.80 -8.89
N GLN A 188 10.47 -2.24 -8.27
CA GLN A 188 11.38 -1.37 -7.53
C GLN A 188 12.07 -0.34 -8.45
N VAL A 189 12.39 -0.72 -9.68
CA VAL A 189 13.00 0.21 -10.64
C VAL A 189 11.96 1.19 -11.20
N VAL A 190 10.77 0.70 -11.57
CA VAL A 190 9.65 1.55 -12.03
C VAL A 190 9.21 2.56 -10.96
N THR A 191 9.20 2.16 -9.69
CA THR A 191 8.84 3.06 -8.57
C THR A 191 10.01 3.95 -8.09
N GLY A 192 11.18 3.85 -8.74
CA GLY A 192 12.36 4.64 -8.40
C GLY A 192 12.99 4.31 -7.06
N GLN A 193 12.74 3.11 -6.51
CA GLN A 193 13.44 2.59 -5.32
C GLN A 193 14.83 2.06 -5.67
N LEU A 194 15.00 1.58 -6.90
CA LEU A 194 16.28 1.14 -7.45
C LEU A 194 16.57 1.90 -8.74
N ILE A 195 17.85 2.16 -8.97
CA ILE A 195 18.34 2.76 -10.21
C ILE A 195 18.55 1.63 -11.23
N ALA A 196 18.04 1.82 -12.44
CA ALA A 196 18.30 0.93 -13.58
C ALA A 196 19.79 0.93 -13.96
N ASP A 197 20.32 -0.18 -14.46
CA ASP A 197 21.68 -0.20 -15.01
C ASP A 197 21.70 0.36 -16.44
N SER A 198 20.63 0.14 -17.20
CA SER A 198 20.38 0.74 -18.51
C SER A 198 18.88 0.76 -18.84
N GLY A 199 18.53 1.49 -19.90
CA GLY A 199 17.15 1.70 -20.35
C GLY A 199 16.55 2.99 -19.80
N SER A 200 15.31 3.28 -20.20
CA SER A 200 14.56 4.46 -19.76
C SER A 200 13.18 4.09 -19.25
N ILE A 201 12.68 4.91 -18.33
CA ILE A 201 11.34 4.76 -17.74
C ILE A 201 10.67 6.12 -17.76
N THR A 202 9.52 6.19 -18.41
CA THR A 202 8.68 7.39 -18.52
C THR A 202 7.33 7.11 -17.89
N ILE A 203 6.89 8.00 -16.99
CA ILE A 203 5.60 7.91 -16.33
C ILE A 203 4.84 9.20 -16.60
N ALA A 204 3.66 9.09 -17.20
CA ALA A 204 2.84 10.23 -17.61
C ALA A 204 3.61 11.31 -18.41
N GLY A 205 4.58 10.88 -19.23
CA GLY A 205 5.44 11.78 -20.03
C GLY A 205 6.69 12.30 -19.31
N HIS A 206 6.91 11.96 -18.04
CA HIS A 206 8.09 12.35 -17.27
C HIS A 206 9.05 11.20 -17.11
N GLU A 207 10.29 11.36 -17.57
CA GLU A 207 11.33 10.33 -17.46
C GLU A 207 11.95 10.32 -16.05
N ILE A 208 12.06 9.16 -15.41
CA ILE A 208 12.58 9.03 -14.04
C ILE A 208 14.04 9.51 -13.93
N GLY A 209 14.84 9.34 -14.99
CA GLY A 209 16.25 9.72 -15.00
C GLY A 209 16.48 11.24 -14.97
N THR A 210 15.55 12.03 -15.52
CA THR A 210 15.69 13.48 -15.70
C THR A 210 14.70 14.28 -14.87
N ASP A 211 13.49 13.77 -14.67
CA ASP A 211 12.36 14.47 -14.03
C ASP A 211 11.71 13.60 -12.93
N ALA A 212 12.57 13.03 -12.08
CA ALA A 212 12.21 12.04 -11.07
C ALA A 212 11.09 12.50 -10.11
N LEU A 213 11.05 13.80 -9.77
CA LEU A 213 10.06 14.34 -8.84
C LEU A 213 8.67 14.35 -9.47
N GLU A 214 8.56 14.80 -10.72
CA GLU A 214 7.28 14.83 -11.45
C GLU A 214 6.79 13.42 -11.76
N ALA A 215 7.68 12.52 -12.20
CA ALA A 215 7.33 11.10 -12.38
C ALA A 215 6.76 10.46 -11.09
N ARG A 216 7.36 10.78 -9.92
CA ARG A 216 6.85 10.32 -8.62
C ARG A 216 5.51 10.94 -8.24
N ARG A 217 5.22 12.19 -8.62
CA ARG A 217 3.89 12.81 -8.39
C ARG A 217 2.79 12.06 -9.13
N HIS A 218 3.10 11.58 -10.33
CA HIS A 218 2.18 10.78 -11.14
C HIS A 218 2.13 9.29 -10.78
N THR A 219 2.84 8.86 -9.73
CA THR A 219 2.93 7.46 -9.30
C THR A 219 2.36 7.26 -7.90
N GLY A 220 1.42 6.32 -7.77
CA GLY A 220 1.05 5.71 -6.49
C GLY A 220 1.66 4.33 -6.38
N TYR A 221 2.19 3.98 -5.22
CA TYR A 221 2.79 2.67 -5.00
C TYR A 221 2.33 2.08 -3.68
N VAL A 222 1.95 0.81 -3.70
CA VAL A 222 1.69 0.03 -2.50
C VAL A 222 2.62 -1.20 -2.51
N PRO A 223 3.57 -1.29 -1.56
CA PRO A 223 4.49 -2.43 -1.47
C PRO A 223 3.81 -3.67 -0.92
N GLN A 224 4.40 -4.85 -1.22
CA GLN A 224 3.99 -6.13 -0.65
C GLN A 224 4.06 -6.14 0.89
N ARG A 225 5.12 -5.57 1.46
CA ARG A 225 5.25 -5.37 2.92
C ARG A 225 4.82 -3.95 3.27
N LEU A 226 3.68 -3.86 3.94
CA LEU A 226 3.12 -2.58 4.38
C LEU A 226 3.83 -2.06 5.61
N GLU A 227 4.38 -0.85 5.49
CA GLU A 227 4.97 -0.09 6.58
C GLU A 227 4.24 1.24 6.68
N LEU A 228 3.18 1.28 7.50
CA LEU A 228 2.49 2.52 7.87
C LEU A 228 3.20 3.17 9.06
N TYR A 229 2.96 4.47 9.28
CA TYR A 229 3.46 5.19 10.46
C TYR A 229 2.69 4.76 11.72
N PRO A 230 3.26 3.89 12.59
CA PRO A 230 2.50 3.13 13.59
C PRO A 230 1.86 4.02 14.68
N PHE A 231 2.40 5.22 14.88
CA PHE A 231 1.96 6.16 15.91
C PHE A 231 1.14 7.32 15.36
N LEU A 232 0.90 7.37 14.05
CA LEU A 232 -0.03 8.33 13.47
C LEU A 232 -1.41 7.69 13.34
N THR A 233 -2.44 8.51 13.41
CA THR A 233 -3.81 8.11 13.09
C THR A 233 -4.00 7.92 11.59
N GLY A 234 -5.02 7.17 11.15
CA GLY A 234 -5.27 6.98 9.72
C GLY A 234 -5.49 8.31 8.96
N ARG A 235 -6.17 9.27 9.59
CA ARG A 235 -6.33 10.63 9.05
C ARG A 235 -4.99 11.34 8.92
N GLU A 236 -4.17 11.33 9.98
CA GLU A 236 -2.85 11.99 9.97
C GLU A 236 -1.93 11.39 8.90
N VAL A 237 -1.96 10.07 8.70
CA VAL A 237 -1.18 9.41 7.64
C VAL A 237 -1.58 9.92 6.26
N LEU A 238 -2.88 9.98 5.95
CA LEU A 238 -3.35 10.43 4.65
C LEU A 238 -3.05 11.91 4.42
N GLU A 239 -3.33 12.77 5.41
CA GLU A 239 -3.04 14.19 5.29
C GLU A 239 -1.53 14.44 5.14
N PHE A 240 -0.69 13.68 5.85
CA PHE A 240 0.77 13.75 5.73
C PHE A 240 1.23 13.39 4.30
N VAL A 241 0.77 12.26 3.76
CA VAL A 241 1.13 11.83 2.40
C VAL A 241 0.61 12.81 1.35
N ALA A 242 -0.61 13.35 1.52
CA ALA A 242 -1.19 14.36 0.65
C ALA A 242 -0.32 15.62 0.57
N ARG A 243 0.08 16.17 1.72
CA ARG A 243 0.96 17.34 1.80
C ARG A 243 2.34 17.05 1.21
N ALA A 244 2.90 15.86 1.47
CA ALA A 244 4.18 15.45 0.88
C ALA A 244 4.12 15.38 -0.65
N ARG A 245 2.94 15.10 -1.21
CA ARG A 245 2.64 15.17 -2.65
C ARG A 245 2.30 16.57 -3.16
N GLY A 246 2.37 17.59 -2.31
CA GLY A 246 2.25 18.99 -2.69
C GLY A 246 0.83 19.55 -2.67
N LEU A 247 -0.16 18.79 -2.16
CA LEU A 247 -1.52 19.31 -1.95
C LEU A 247 -1.49 20.38 -0.84
N SER A 248 -2.36 21.39 -0.96
CA SER A 248 -2.61 22.36 0.09
C SER A 248 -3.25 21.71 1.32
N ASP A 249 -3.27 22.41 2.45
CA ASP A 249 -3.86 21.90 3.68
C ASP A 249 -5.37 21.63 3.57
N GLU A 250 -6.07 22.40 2.73
CA GLU A 250 -7.50 22.23 2.49
C GLU A 250 -7.74 20.99 1.62
N GLU A 251 -7.06 20.89 0.47
CA GLU A 251 -7.12 19.74 -0.43
C GLU A 251 -6.72 18.45 0.27
N ALA A 252 -5.66 18.49 1.09
CA ALA A 252 -5.19 17.34 1.86
C ALA A 252 -6.27 16.83 2.82
N ARG A 253 -6.99 17.72 3.52
CA ARG A 253 -8.08 17.32 4.43
C ARG A 253 -9.26 16.75 3.66
N GLU A 254 -9.69 17.43 2.60
CA GLU A 254 -10.84 17.02 1.78
C GLU A 254 -10.59 15.65 1.12
N ARG A 255 -9.47 15.49 0.40
CA ARG A 255 -9.07 14.23 -0.23
C ARG A 255 -8.93 13.10 0.79
N SER A 256 -8.34 13.39 1.95
CA SER A 256 -8.19 12.38 3.02
C SER A 256 -9.53 11.92 3.56
N GLN A 257 -10.47 12.84 3.83
CA GLN A 257 -11.82 12.50 4.29
C GLN A 257 -12.58 11.68 3.25
N GLY A 258 -12.52 12.07 1.97
CA GLY A 258 -13.16 11.33 0.88
C GLY A 258 -12.64 9.89 0.77
N LEU A 259 -11.32 9.69 0.86
CA LEU A 259 -10.72 8.35 0.82
C LEU A 259 -11.02 7.52 2.07
N LEU A 260 -11.00 8.13 3.26
CA LEU A 260 -11.40 7.44 4.50
C LEU A 260 -12.86 6.98 4.43
N ALA A 261 -13.76 7.77 3.87
CA ALA A 261 -15.14 7.39 3.64
C ALA A 261 -15.24 6.25 2.61
N ARG A 262 -14.56 6.38 1.46
CA ARG A 262 -14.56 5.39 0.39
C ARG A 262 -14.10 4.01 0.86
N PHE A 263 -13.09 3.96 1.71
CA PHE A 263 -12.55 2.70 2.26
C PHE A 263 -13.22 2.25 3.57
N GLY A 264 -14.29 2.91 4.02
CA GLY A 264 -14.99 2.55 5.26
C GLY A 264 -14.11 2.66 6.51
N LEU A 265 -13.18 3.63 6.53
CA LEU A 265 -12.24 3.88 7.64
C LEU A 265 -12.62 5.09 8.50
N THR A 266 -13.73 5.78 8.18
CA THR A 266 -14.16 7.02 8.86
C THR A 266 -14.33 6.83 10.38
N GLU A 267 -14.92 5.73 10.84
CA GLU A 267 -15.11 5.44 12.27
C GLU A 267 -13.82 5.10 13.01
N HIS A 268 -12.74 4.85 12.27
CA HIS A 268 -11.44 4.45 12.82
C HIS A 268 -10.34 5.48 12.53
N GLN A 269 -10.68 6.60 11.90
CA GLN A 269 -9.71 7.57 11.39
C GLN A 269 -8.82 8.22 12.46
N GLU A 270 -9.30 8.29 13.71
CA GLU A 270 -8.58 8.81 14.88
C GLU A 270 -7.83 7.72 15.68
N ARG A 271 -7.93 6.44 15.29
CA ARG A 271 -7.13 5.37 15.88
C ARG A 271 -5.75 5.37 15.23
N ILE A 272 -4.73 5.08 16.04
CA ILE A 272 -3.36 4.93 15.53
C ILE A 272 -3.26 3.70 14.62
N THR A 273 -2.45 3.79 13.56
CA THR A 273 -2.37 2.70 12.56
C THR A 273 -1.83 1.39 13.13
N ARG A 274 -1.07 1.41 14.24
CA ARG A 274 -0.64 0.17 14.94
C ARG A 274 -1.82 -0.65 15.49
N GLU A 275 -2.98 -0.02 15.72
CA GLU A 275 -4.20 -0.68 16.19
C GLU A 275 -5.11 -1.14 15.04
N TYR A 276 -4.73 -0.86 13.79
CA TYR A 276 -5.52 -1.28 12.64
C TYR A 276 -5.43 -2.80 12.45
N SER A 277 -6.54 -3.40 12.04
CA SER A 277 -6.47 -4.77 11.49
C SER A 277 -5.64 -4.77 10.21
N GLY A 278 -5.13 -5.94 9.80
CA GLY A 278 -4.40 -6.06 8.53
C GLY A 278 -5.21 -5.57 7.32
N GLY A 279 -6.53 -5.78 7.32
CA GLY A 279 -7.43 -5.26 6.30
C GLY A 279 -7.55 -3.74 6.31
N MET A 280 -7.71 -3.14 7.48
CA MET A 280 -7.73 -1.68 7.61
C MET A 280 -6.40 -1.05 7.18
N ALA A 281 -5.27 -1.65 7.54
CA ALA A 281 -3.94 -1.19 7.16
C ALA A 281 -3.74 -1.24 5.64
N ARG A 282 -4.18 -2.32 4.97
CA ARG A 282 -4.17 -2.44 3.50
C ARG A 282 -5.05 -1.40 2.83
N LYS A 283 -6.29 -1.21 3.31
CA LYS A 283 -7.19 -0.18 2.78
C LYS A 283 -6.59 1.22 2.92
N LEU A 284 -5.97 1.52 4.06
CA LEU A 284 -5.27 2.79 4.26
C LEU A 284 -4.06 2.93 3.33
N ALA A 285 -3.30 1.88 3.08
CA ALA A 285 -2.17 1.91 2.15
C ALA A 285 -2.59 2.14 0.69
N VAL A 286 -3.72 1.56 0.27
CA VAL A 286 -4.30 1.87 -1.06
C VAL A 286 -4.76 3.33 -1.10
N ALA A 287 -5.41 3.81 -0.04
CA ALA A 287 -5.81 5.21 0.07
C ALA A 287 -4.60 6.17 -0.03
N THR A 288 -3.48 5.87 0.64
CA THR A 288 -2.28 6.71 0.54
C THR A 288 -1.68 6.68 -0.86
N ALA A 289 -1.74 5.55 -1.59
CA ALA A 289 -1.32 5.52 -2.98
C ALA A 289 -2.21 6.41 -3.87
N LEU A 290 -3.51 6.44 -3.62
CA LEU A 290 -4.51 7.21 -4.39
C LEU A 290 -4.57 8.70 -4.07
N VAL A 291 -4.12 9.16 -2.89
CA VAL A 291 -4.39 10.53 -2.41
C VAL A 291 -3.87 11.65 -3.32
N GLY A 292 -2.82 11.37 -4.10
CA GLY A 292 -2.24 12.32 -5.05
C GLY A 292 -2.84 12.26 -6.45
N ASP A 293 -3.89 11.47 -6.64
CA ASP A 293 -4.52 11.25 -7.95
C ASP A 293 -3.54 10.80 -9.05
N PRO A 294 -2.73 9.76 -8.79
CA PRO A 294 -1.65 9.38 -9.71
C PRO A 294 -2.20 8.86 -11.04
N ALA A 295 -1.47 9.12 -12.12
CA ALA A 295 -1.75 8.55 -13.43
C ALA A 295 -1.50 7.04 -13.45
N LEU A 296 -0.51 6.57 -12.68
CA LEU A 296 -0.13 5.16 -12.56
C LEU A 296 -0.17 4.70 -11.10
N LEU A 297 -0.90 3.62 -10.83
CA LEU A 297 -0.85 2.88 -9.57
C LEU A 297 -0.06 1.58 -9.75
N VAL A 298 1.01 1.42 -9.00
CA VAL A 298 1.77 0.17 -8.93
C VAL A 298 1.41 -0.56 -7.64
N LEU A 299 0.87 -1.77 -7.76
CA LEU A 299 0.35 -2.55 -6.64
C LEU A 299 1.09 -3.88 -6.56
N ASP A 300 1.81 -4.10 -5.47
CA ASP A 300 2.57 -5.33 -5.24
C ASP A 300 1.89 -6.17 -4.16
N GLU A 301 1.21 -7.25 -4.56
CA GLU A 301 0.54 -8.24 -3.66
C GLU A 301 -0.46 -7.64 -2.65
N VAL A 302 -1.14 -6.57 -3.04
CA VAL A 302 -1.95 -5.76 -2.12
C VAL A 302 -3.27 -6.42 -1.71
N LEU A 303 -3.82 -7.24 -2.60
CA LEU A 303 -5.12 -7.90 -2.38
C LEU A 303 -5.01 -9.14 -1.51
N THR A 304 -3.81 -9.69 -1.36
CA THR A 304 -3.55 -10.92 -0.62
C THR A 304 -3.78 -10.72 0.88
N GLY A 305 -4.62 -11.56 1.49
CA GLY A 305 -4.92 -11.52 2.93
C GLY A 305 -5.91 -10.42 3.36
N LEU A 306 -6.64 -9.82 2.42
CA LEU A 306 -7.89 -9.12 2.71
C LEU A 306 -9.03 -10.13 2.89
N ASP A 307 -9.99 -9.81 3.75
CA ASP A 307 -11.27 -10.54 3.74
C ASP A 307 -12.03 -10.26 2.42
N PRO A 308 -12.98 -11.15 2.01
CA PRO A 308 -13.64 -11.01 0.72
C PRO A 308 -14.33 -9.67 0.49
N ARG A 309 -14.89 -9.07 1.55
CA ARG A 309 -15.59 -7.78 1.46
C ARG A 309 -14.60 -6.64 1.27
N ALA A 310 -13.55 -6.56 2.09
CA ALA A 310 -12.52 -5.55 1.93
C ALA A 310 -11.79 -5.65 0.58
N ALA A 311 -11.56 -6.88 0.09
CA ALA A 311 -11.00 -7.10 -1.24
C ALA A 311 -11.92 -6.58 -2.35
N ALA A 312 -13.24 -6.79 -2.23
CA ALA A 312 -14.21 -6.26 -3.19
C ALA A 312 -14.22 -4.71 -3.21
N GLU A 313 -14.26 -4.07 -2.04
CA GLU A 313 -14.23 -2.60 -1.91
C GLU A 313 -12.97 -1.99 -2.56
N VAL A 314 -11.80 -2.62 -2.36
CA VAL A 314 -10.54 -2.18 -2.99
C VAL A 314 -10.59 -2.37 -4.50
N LYS A 315 -11.02 -3.54 -4.98
CA LYS A 315 -11.11 -3.84 -6.42
C LYS A 315 -12.04 -2.87 -7.15
N GLU A 316 -13.22 -2.60 -6.60
CA GLU A 316 -14.19 -1.67 -7.15
C GLU A 316 -13.60 -0.25 -7.24
N THR A 317 -12.97 0.22 -6.16
CA THR A 317 -12.33 1.56 -6.14
C THR A 317 -11.20 1.67 -7.17
N LEU A 318 -10.39 0.63 -7.32
CA LEU A 318 -9.34 0.61 -8.35
C LEU A 318 -9.92 0.57 -9.76
N ARG A 319 -10.99 -0.20 -10.00
CA ARG A 319 -11.62 -0.27 -11.32
C ARG A 319 -12.26 1.06 -11.69
N GLU A 320 -12.96 1.72 -10.77
CA GLU A 320 -13.48 3.07 -10.99
C GLU A 320 -12.36 4.07 -11.32
N ARG A 321 -11.20 3.96 -10.66
CA ARG A 321 -10.04 4.81 -10.98
C ARG A 321 -9.55 4.58 -12.40
N VAL A 322 -9.54 3.33 -12.86
CA VAL A 322 -9.18 2.94 -14.23
C VAL A 322 -10.19 3.48 -15.24
N ASP A 323 -11.48 3.33 -14.96
CA ASP A 323 -12.56 3.85 -15.81
C ASP A 323 -12.55 5.39 -15.91
N GLN A 324 -11.97 6.08 -14.90
CA GLN A 324 -11.71 7.53 -14.90
C GLN A 324 -10.37 7.91 -15.58
N GLY A 325 -9.74 7.00 -16.31
CA GLY A 325 -8.51 7.24 -17.07
C GLY A 325 -7.20 7.03 -16.31
N GLY A 326 -7.26 6.55 -15.07
CA GLY A 326 -6.07 6.11 -14.33
C GLY A 326 -5.58 4.75 -14.82
N SER A 327 -4.37 4.37 -14.48
CA SER A 327 -3.82 3.06 -14.87
C SER A 327 -3.32 2.29 -13.68
N VAL A 328 -3.35 0.96 -13.78
CA VAL A 328 -2.90 0.05 -12.72
C VAL A 328 -1.88 -0.92 -13.31
N LEU A 329 -0.72 -1.04 -12.66
CA LEU A 329 0.21 -2.15 -12.83
C LEU A 329 0.18 -2.99 -11.55
N MET A 330 -0.37 -4.20 -11.62
CA MET A 330 -0.49 -5.10 -10.48
C MET A 330 0.45 -6.29 -10.61
N VAL A 331 1.34 -6.46 -9.64
CA VAL A 331 2.09 -7.70 -9.42
C VAL A 331 1.32 -8.55 -8.42
N THR A 332 0.88 -9.72 -8.84
CA THR A 332 0.23 -10.67 -7.93
C THR A 332 0.37 -12.12 -8.41
N HIS A 333 0.31 -13.05 -7.46
CA HIS A 333 0.16 -14.48 -7.65
C HIS A 333 -1.31 -14.91 -7.71
N ALA A 334 -2.27 -14.03 -7.41
CA ALA A 334 -3.71 -14.29 -7.52
C ALA A 334 -4.18 -14.19 -8.98
N LEU A 335 -3.92 -15.24 -9.77
CA LEU A 335 -4.20 -15.27 -11.21
C LEU A 335 -5.71 -15.13 -11.53
N ASP A 336 -6.56 -15.73 -10.70
CA ASP A 336 -8.02 -15.61 -10.79
C ASP A 336 -8.51 -14.15 -10.72
N THR A 337 -7.81 -13.32 -9.93
CA THR A 337 -8.11 -11.92 -9.75
C THR A 337 -7.72 -11.11 -10.99
N LEU A 338 -6.54 -11.39 -11.56
CA LEU A 338 -6.11 -10.74 -12.80
C LEU A 338 -7.00 -11.11 -13.97
N GLU A 339 -7.38 -12.37 -14.10
CA GLU A 339 -8.28 -12.82 -15.16
C GLU A 339 -9.62 -12.06 -15.13
N ARG A 340 -10.09 -11.62 -13.95
CA ARG A 340 -11.35 -10.86 -13.79
C ARG A 340 -11.21 -9.38 -14.08
N LEU A 341 -10.09 -8.77 -13.67
CA LEU A 341 -9.94 -7.31 -13.59
C LEU A 341 -9.01 -6.72 -14.63
N ALA A 342 -7.98 -7.46 -15.04
CA ALA A 342 -6.96 -6.97 -15.93
C ALA A 342 -7.48 -6.88 -17.37
N ASP A 343 -7.12 -5.80 -18.04
CA ASP A 343 -7.32 -5.64 -19.47
C ASP A 343 -6.23 -6.38 -20.25
N ARG A 344 -5.07 -6.57 -19.62
CA ARG A 344 -3.93 -7.30 -20.17
C ARG A 344 -3.06 -7.92 -19.07
N VAL A 345 -2.48 -9.08 -19.34
CA VAL A 345 -1.55 -9.78 -18.45
C VAL A 345 -0.23 -10.03 -19.16
N LEU A 346 0.88 -9.74 -18.48
CA LEU A 346 2.24 -9.92 -18.97
C LEU A 346 2.91 -11.04 -18.17
N LEU A 347 3.41 -12.06 -18.86
CA LEU A 347 4.19 -13.13 -18.26
C LEU A 347 5.68 -12.78 -18.32
N LEU A 348 6.26 -12.54 -17.15
CA LEU A 348 7.69 -12.34 -16.97
C LEU A 348 8.36 -13.66 -16.64
N ASP A 349 9.41 -14.01 -17.39
CA ASP A 349 10.32 -15.10 -17.06
C ASP A 349 11.78 -14.69 -17.32
N LYS A 350 12.67 -15.06 -16.39
CA LYS A 350 14.12 -14.76 -16.44
C LYS A 350 14.46 -13.32 -16.88
N GLY A 351 13.70 -12.35 -16.36
CA GLY A 351 13.92 -10.92 -16.59
C GLY A 351 13.34 -10.36 -17.89
N ARG A 352 12.58 -11.16 -18.66
CA ARG A 352 11.98 -10.77 -19.95
C ARG A 352 10.49 -11.08 -19.98
N ILE A 353 9.71 -10.26 -20.70
CA ILE A 353 8.32 -10.62 -21.01
C ILE A 353 8.35 -11.67 -22.12
N THR A 354 7.76 -12.83 -21.85
CA THR A 354 7.68 -13.93 -22.81
C THR A 354 6.33 -14.00 -23.50
N HIS A 355 5.26 -13.59 -22.81
CA HIS A 355 3.90 -13.61 -23.33
C HIS A 355 3.11 -12.39 -22.87
N GLU A 356 2.20 -11.97 -23.73
CA GLU A 356 1.22 -10.93 -23.49
C GLU A 356 -0.17 -11.52 -23.78
N ILE A 357 -1.07 -11.46 -22.80
CA ILE A 357 -2.41 -12.02 -22.88
C ILE A 357 -3.40 -10.86 -22.76
N ASP A 358 -4.21 -10.65 -23.79
CA ASP A 358 -5.23 -9.61 -23.80
C ASP A 358 -6.55 -10.07 -23.15
N ARG A 359 -7.45 -9.11 -22.94
CA ARG A 359 -8.78 -9.36 -22.37
C ARG A 359 -9.59 -10.37 -23.19
N ALA A 360 -9.56 -10.28 -24.51
CA ALA A 360 -10.34 -11.13 -25.39
C ALA A 360 -9.94 -12.61 -25.26
N THR A 361 -8.63 -12.89 -25.16
CA THR A 361 -8.09 -14.22 -24.93
C THR A 361 -8.54 -14.77 -23.58
N MET A 362 -8.45 -13.96 -22.52
CA MET A 362 -8.90 -14.37 -21.17
C MET A 362 -10.41 -14.65 -21.12
N ASP A 363 -11.23 -13.88 -21.83
CA ASP A 363 -12.68 -14.13 -21.93
C ASP A 363 -13.01 -15.39 -22.74
N GLY A 364 -12.20 -15.70 -23.76
CA GLY A 364 -12.27 -16.96 -24.50
C GLY A 364 -12.04 -18.16 -23.60
N TRP A 365 -11.03 -18.13 -22.73
CA TRP A 365 -10.71 -19.22 -21.80
C TRP A 365 -11.85 -19.57 -20.86
N ARG A 366 -12.56 -18.56 -20.35
CA ARG A 366 -13.74 -18.78 -19.49
C ARG A 366 -14.84 -19.56 -20.17
N SER A 367 -14.95 -19.40 -21.49
CA SER A 367 -15.97 -20.06 -22.29
C SER A 367 -15.55 -21.49 -22.65
N SER A 368 -14.24 -21.77 -22.77
CA SER A 368 -13.69 -23.08 -23.13
C SER A 368 -13.30 -23.96 -21.93
N GLY A 369 -13.25 -23.40 -20.71
CA GLY A 369 -12.80 -24.11 -19.50
C GLY A 369 -11.29 -24.06 -19.27
N GLU A 370 -10.56 -23.27 -20.05
CA GLU A 370 -9.17 -22.92 -19.78
C GLU A 370 -9.08 -21.80 -18.72
N SER A 371 -7.89 -21.56 -18.18
CA SER A 371 -7.67 -20.49 -17.20
C SER A 371 -6.28 -19.88 -17.32
N LEU A 372 -6.13 -18.66 -16.80
CA LEU A 372 -4.81 -18.02 -16.70
C LEU A 372 -3.83 -18.85 -15.87
N GLU A 373 -4.34 -19.61 -14.89
CA GLU A 373 -3.53 -20.54 -14.09
C GLU A 373 -3.00 -21.71 -14.92
N ALA A 374 -3.85 -22.35 -15.73
CA ALA A 374 -3.43 -23.44 -16.60
C ALA A 374 -2.38 -22.95 -17.63
N PHE A 375 -2.62 -21.77 -18.23
CA PHE A 375 -1.66 -21.13 -19.13
C PHE A 375 -0.33 -20.85 -18.41
N PHE A 376 -0.38 -20.27 -17.22
CA PHE A 376 0.80 -19.97 -16.42
C PHE A 376 1.63 -21.23 -16.15
N LEU A 377 0.99 -22.31 -15.70
CA LEU A 377 1.67 -23.58 -15.42
C LEU A 377 2.32 -24.18 -16.67
N ALA A 378 1.63 -24.14 -17.82
CA ALA A 378 2.16 -24.66 -19.08
C ALA A 378 3.41 -23.90 -19.57
N HIS A 379 3.54 -22.61 -19.26
CA HIS A 379 4.60 -21.73 -19.79
C HIS A 379 5.68 -21.35 -18.76
N THR A 380 5.55 -21.79 -17.51
CA THR A 380 6.52 -21.50 -16.43
C THR A 380 7.11 -22.74 -15.78
N SER A 381 6.73 -23.93 -16.24
CA SER A 381 7.32 -25.19 -15.81
C SER A 381 8.79 -25.24 -16.23
N ALA A 382 9.67 -25.35 -15.21
CA ALA A 382 11.12 -25.41 -15.31
C ALA A 382 11.64 -26.74 -15.87
#